data_AF-A0A259PP43-F1
#
_entry.id   AF-A0A259PP43-F1
#
_cell.length_a   1.000
_cell.length_b   1.000
_cell.length_c   1.000
_cell.angle_alpha   90.00
_cell.angle_beta   90.00
_cell.angle_gamma   90.00
#
_symmetry.space_group_name_H-M   'P 1'
#
loop_
_entity.id
_entity.type
_entity.pdbx_description
1 polymer ?
#
loop_
_entity_poly.entity_id
_entity_poly.type
_entity_poly.pdbx_seq_one_letter_code
_entity_poly.pdbx_strand_id
1 'polypeptide(L)'
;MRATSPRSATTGGAPVPSRVRQLLARADAELVAAQFSAEPWEQLSHAHLAAVRAAAAVVAAEGAPAGRSAPRTVWGQLGSVAPSLSRWGAVFADAAPLRAAVEAGRFDLVTVARAEQALVEAEDFVDVVRTYLDGEFHAARAS
;
A
#
# COMPACT_ATOMS: atom_id res chain seq x y z
N MET A 1 -19.98 44.44 28.72
CA MET A 1 -20.57 43.09 28.72
C MET A 1 -20.17 42.39 27.43
N ARG A 2 -19.21 41.46 27.46
CA ARG A 2 -18.91 40.59 26.30
C ARG A 2 -19.66 39.29 26.48
N ALA A 3 -20.57 39.00 25.55
CA ALA A 3 -21.22 37.70 25.46
C ALA A 3 -20.20 36.69 24.94
N THR A 4 -19.85 35.72 25.77
CA THR A 4 -19.06 34.56 25.36
C THR A 4 -20.03 33.53 24.77
N SER A 5 -20.17 33.51 23.44
CA SER A 5 -20.88 32.42 22.78
C SER A 5 -20.08 31.12 22.93
N PRO A 6 -20.71 29.99 23.27
CA PRO A 6 -20.04 28.71 23.28
C PRO A 6 -19.68 28.30 21.85
N ARG A 7 -18.40 27.98 21.62
CA ARG A 7 -17.97 27.31 20.38
C ARG A 7 -18.55 25.91 20.40
N SER A 8 -19.49 25.63 19.49
CA SER A 8 -19.93 24.26 19.20
C SER A 8 -18.72 23.42 18.80
N ALA A 9 -18.41 22.40 19.59
CA ALA A 9 -17.46 21.36 19.22
C ALA A 9 -18.15 20.40 18.25
N THR A 10 -17.90 20.58 16.95
CA THR A 10 -18.22 19.56 15.96
C THR A 10 -17.13 18.49 16.02
N THR A 11 -17.39 17.40 16.74
CA THR A 11 -16.58 16.17 16.69
C THR A 11 -16.86 15.46 15.36
N GLY A 12 -16.33 16.01 14.27
CA GLY A 12 -16.25 15.33 12.97
C GLY A 12 -14.81 14.83 12.79
N GLY A 13 -14.62 13.52 12.67
CA GLY A 13 -13.30 12.96 12.39
C GLY A 13 -12.67 13.58 11.16
N ALA A 14 -11.37 13.90 11.23
CA ALA A 14 -10.63 14.28 10.05
C ALA A 14 -10.79 13.14 9.01
N PRO A 15 -11.31 13.42 7.81
CA PRO A 15 -11.51 12.38 6.82
C PRO A 15 -10.15 11.82 6.41
N VAL A 16 -10.08 10.49 6.24
CA VAL A 16 -8.93 9.82 5.60
C VAL A 16 -8.51 10.65 4.37
N PRO A 17 -7.23 10.97 4.17
CA PRO A 17 -6.83 11.78 3.03
C PRO A 17 -7.35 11.15 1.73
N SER A 18 -7.93 11.96 0.84
CA SER A 18 -8.56 11.48 -0.41
C SER A 18 -7.61 10.61 -1.23
N ARG A 19 -6.32 10.93 -1.19
CA ARG A 19 -5.25 10.18 -1.85
C ARG A 19 -5.09 8.76 -1.29
N VAL A 20 -5.16 8.57 0.02
CA VAL A 20 -5.06 7.25 0.68
C VAL A 20 -6.22 6.37 0.23
N ARG A 21 -7.46 6.88 0.30
CA ARG A 21 -8.64 6.14 -0.19
C ARG A 21 -8.54 5.75 -1.66
N GLN A 22 -8.08 6.68 -2.51
CA GLN A 22 -7.90 6.39 -3.94
C GLN A 22 -6.85 5.31 -4.19
N LEU A 23 -5.78 5.28 -3.40
CA LEU A 23 -4.73 4.27 -3.53
C LEU A 23 -5.23 2.89 -3.12
N LEU A 24 -5.96 2.79 -2.00
CA LEU A 24 -6.57 1.54 -1.55
C LEU A 24 -7.63 1.03 -2.54
N ALA A 25 -8.52 1.89 -3.03
CA ALA A 25 -9.50 1.49 -4.04
C ALA A 25 -8.85 0.98 -5.34
N ARG A 26 -7.70 1.56 -5.72
CA ARG A 26 -6.93 1.03 -6.84
C ARG A 26 -6.23 -0.28 -6.50
N ALA A 27 -5.78 -0.48 -5.26
CA ALA A 27 -5.21 -1.76 -4.84
C ALA A 27 -6.26 -2.87 -4.96
N ASP A 28 -7.49 -2.60 -4.54
CA ASP A 28 -8.62 -3.54 -4.65
C ASP A 28 -8.90 -3.91 -6.11
N ALA A 29 -8.91 -2.92 -7.01
CA ALA A 29 -9.11 -3.15 -8.43
C ALA A 29 -8.00 -4.04 -9.03
N GLU A 30 -6.76 -3.89 -8.57
CA GLU A 30 -5.65 -4.75 -8.99
C GLU A 30 -5.75 -6.16 -8.42
N LEU A 31 -6.21 -6.34 -7.17
CA LEU A 31 -6.45 -7.69 -6.61
C LEU A 31 -7.55 -8.43 -7.40
N VAL A 32 -8.64 -7.72 -7.74
CA VAL A 32 -9.69 -8.28 -8.61
C VAL A 32 -9.12 -8.65 -9.97
N ALA A 33 -8.35 -7.77 -10.60
CA ALA A 33 -7.72 -8.07 -11.88
C ALA A 33 -6.77 -9.29 -11.79
N ALA A 34 -5.99 -9.40 -10.72
CA ALA A 34 -5.12 -10.55 -10.48
C ALA A 34 -5.92 -11.85 -10.35
N GLN A 35 -7.00 -11.85 -9.56
CA GLN A 35 -7.85 -13.02 -9.36
C GLN A 35 -8.48 -13.53 -10.66
N PHE A 36 -8.80 -12.63 -11.60
CA PHE A 36 -9.42 -12.98 -12.89
C PHE A 36 -8.44 -13.03 -14.06
N SER A 37 -7.14 -12.92 -13.81
CA SER A 37 -6.12 -13.02 -14.86
C SER A 37 -6.05 -14.44 -15.41
N ALA A 38 -6.02 -14.59 -16.74
CA ALA A 38 -5.91 -15.89 -17.38
C ALA A 38 -4.45 -16.38 -17.41
N GLU A 39 -3.50 -15.44 -17.45
CA GLU A 39 -2.08 -15.73 -17.56
C GLU A 39 -1.34 -15.55 -16.23
N PRO A 40 -0.42 -16.45 -15.85
CA PRO A 40 0.33 -16.33 -14.58
C PRO A 40 1.12 -15.02 -14.44
N TRP A 41 1.70 -14.54 -15.54
CA TRP A 41 2.47 -13.29 -15.53
C TRP A 41 1.57 -12.05 -15.38
N GLU A 42 0.32 -12.09 -15.86
CA GLU A 42 -0.70 -11.05 -15.64
C GLU A 42 -1.12 -11.04 -14.17
N GLN A 43 -1.44 -12.21 -13.62
CA GLN A 43 -1.81 -12.37 -12.20
C GLN A 43 -0.70 -11.84 -11.28
N LEU A 44 0.55 -12.22 -11.51
CA LEU A 44 1.71 -11.71 -10.78
C LEU A 44 1.85 -10.19 -10.91
N SER A 45 1.66 -9.65 -12.12
CA SER A 45 1.80 -8.22 -12.39
C SER A 45 0.77 -7.39 -11.64
N HIS A 46 -0.50 -7.81 -11.69
CA HIS A 46 -1.60 -7.18 -10.97
C HIS A 46 -1.44 -7.31 -9.45
N ALA A 47 -1.07 -8.49 -8.94
CA ALA A 47 -0.81 -8.68 -7.51
C ALA A 47 0.29 -7.73 -6.99
N HIS A 48 1.40 -7.59 -7.72
CA HIS A 48 2.45 -6.65 -7.36
C HIS A 48 1.99 -5.18 -7.41
N LEU A 49 1.17 -4.84 -8.41
CA LEU A 49 0.59 -3.50 -8.56
C LEU A 49 -0.39 -3.15 -7.44
N ALA A 50 -1.13 -4.13 -6.90
CA ALA A 50 -1.95 -3.97 -5.71
C ALA A 50 -1.07 -3.61 -4.49
N ALA A 51 0.00 -4.38 -4.27
CA ALA A 51 0.92 -4.16 -3.18
C ALA A 51 1.61 -2.78 -3.26
N VAL A 52 2.09 -2.36 -4.44
CA VAL A 52 2.70 -1.02 -4.63
C VAL A 52 1.72 0.09 -4.25
N ARG A 53 0.43 -0.04 -4.61
CA ARG A 53 -0.60 0.95 -4.29
C ARG A 53 -0.88 1.01 -2.79
N ALA A 54 -0.95 -0.14 -2.12
CA ALA A 54 -1.10 -0.22 -0.67
C ALA A 54 0.09 0.42 0.06
N ALA A 55 1.32 0.12 -0.34
CA ALA A 55 2.51 0.75 0.24
C ALA A 55 2.53 2.26 0.01
N ALA A 56 2.16 2.72 -1.19
CA ALA A 56 2.02 4.15 -1.48
C ALA A 56 0.93 4.82 -0.61
N ALA A 57 -0.12 4.09 -0.22
CA ALA A 57 -1.16 4.61 0.67
C ALA A 57 -0.58 4.90 2.07
N VAL A 58 0.26 4.00 2.60
CA VAL A 58 1.00 4.23 3.85
C VAL A 58 1.92 5.44 3.74
N VAL A 59 2.74 5.51 2.69
CA VAL A 59 3.64 6.66 2.47
C VAL A 59 2.87 7.97 2.34
N ALA A 60 1.68 7.95 1.73
CA ALA A 60 0.83 9.13 1.62
C ALA A 60 0.17 9.54 2.96
N ALA A 61 -0.07 8.59 3.87
CA ALA A 61 -0.60 8.86 5.21
C ALA A 61 0.48 9.40 6.16
N GLU A 62 1.66 8.77 6.17
CA GLU A 62 2.80 9.13 7.04
C GLU A 62 3.58 10.36 6.54
N GLY A 63 3.52 10.62 5.23
CA GLY A 63 4.35 11.60 4.55
C GLY A 63 5.62 11.00 3.97
N ALA A 64 5.95 11.38 2.73
CA ALA A 64 7.13 10.85 2.05
C ALA A 64 8.42 11.31 2.74
N PRO A 65 9.43 10.41 2.91
CA PRO A 65 10.70 10.80 3.50
C PRO A 65 11.41 11.84 2.63
N ALA A 66 11.98 12.86 3.28
CA ALA A 66 12.63 13.99 2.62
C ALA A 66 14.16 13.98 2.85
N GLY A 67 14.91 14.58 1.91
CA GLY A 67 16.36 14.75 2.01
C GLY A 67 17.16 13.98 0.95
N ARG A 68 18.46 14.29 0.85
CA ARG A 68 19.35 13.76 -0.21
C ARG A 68 19.56 12.24 -0.14
N SER A 69 19.42 11.66 1.05
CA SER A 69 19.58 10.22 1.31
C SER A 69 18.25 9.46 1.42
N ALA A 70 17.10 10.10 1.13
CA ALA A 70 15.80 9.46 1.23
C ALA A 70 15.68 8.28 0.23
N PRO A 71 15.14 7.12 0.66
CA PRO A 71 14.89 6.02 -0.25
C PRO A 71 13.98 6.44 -1.41
N ARG A 72 14.32 5.98 -2.62
CA ARG A 72 13.59 6.37 -3.85
C ARG A 72 12.55 5.35 -4.30
N THR A 73 12.64 4.11 -3.82
CA THR A 73 11.66 3.06 -4.11
C THR A 73 10.56 3.08 -3.05
N VAL A 74 9.32 2.74 -3.44
CA VAL A 74 8.19 2.69 -2.50
C VAL A 74 8.46 1.74 -1.33
N TRP A 75 9.18 0.64 -1.56
CA TRP A 75 9.55 -0.33 -0.52
C TRP A 75 10.57 0.21 0.47
N GLY A 76 11.56 0.98 -0.02
CA GLY A 76 12.51 1.66 0.87
C GLY A 76 11.84 2.78 1.66
N GLN A 77 10.91 3.51 1.04
CA GLN A 77 10.12 4.53 1.72
C GLN A 77 9.24 3.92 2.81
N LEU A 78 8.53 2.83 2.51
CA LEU A 78 7.71 2.07 3.45
C LEU A 78 8.52 1.65 4.68
N GLY A 79 9.71 1.06 4.48
CA GLY A 79 10.57 0.67 5.60
C GLY A 79 11.05 1.85 6.46
N SER A 80 11.14 3.05 5.88
CA SER A 80 11.53 4.27 6.60
C SER A 80 10.39 4.89 7.38
N VAL A 81 9.16 4.90 6.84
CA VAL A 81 8.01 5.61 7.42
C VAL A 81 7.14 4.71 8.29
N ALA A 82 7.11 3.41 8.01
CA ALA A 82 6.37 2.41 8.78
C ALA A 82 7.25 1.17 9.06
N PRO A 83 8.21 1.25 9.99
CA PRO A 83 9.16 0.17 10.26
C PRO A 83 8.52 -1.17 10.66
N SER A 84 7.32 -1.15 11.25
CA SER A 84 6.53 -2.35 11.56
C SER A 84 6.11 -3.15 10.32
N LEU A 85 6.09 -2.51 9.15
CA LEU A 85 5.79 -3.10 7.85
C LEU A 85 7.06 -3.46 7.05
N SER A 86 8.25 -3.24 7.60
CA SER A 86 9.53 -3.49 6.89
C SER A 86 9.68 -4.92 6.35
N ARG A 87 9.15 -5.92 7.05
CA ARG A 87 9.15 -7.32 6.59
C ARG A 87 8.49 -7.48 5.21
N TRP A 88 7.41 -6.73 4.96
CA TRP A 88 6.71 -6.75 3.69
C TRP A 88 7.52 -6.05 2.60
N GLY A 89 8.19 -4.96 2.95
CA GLY A 89 9.15 -4.30 2.05
C GLY A 89 10.23 -5.28 1.54
N ALA A 90 10.72 -6.18 2.39
CA ALA A 90 11.67 -7.21 1.99
C ALA A 90 11.05 -8.26 1.04
N VAL A 91 9.87 -8.80 1.38
CA VAL A 91 9.14 -9.77 0.54
C VAL A 91 8.94 -9.23 -0.88
N PHE A 92 8.48 -7.99 -1.03
CA PHE A 92 8.21 -7.42 -2.35
C PHE A 92 9.48 -6.92 -3.07
N ALA A 93 10.54 -6.57 -2.34
CA ALA A 93 11.84 -6.28 -2.94
C ALA A 93 12.47 -7.54 -3.54
N ASP A 94 12.37 -8.68 -2.86
CA ASP A 94 12.87 -9.97 -3.36
C ASP A 94 12.07 -10.46 -4.58
N ALA A 95 10.78 -10.09 -4.69
CA ALA A 95 9.96 -10.38 -5.86
C ALA A 95 10.21 -9.44 -7.06
N ALA A 96 10.85 -8.28 -6.85
CA ALA A 96 11.03 -7.26 -7.88
C ALA A 96 11.85 -7.70 -9.11
N PRO A 97 12.90 -8.54 -9.01
CA PRO A 97 13.62 -9.04 -10.18
C PRO A 97 12.75 -9.87 -11.12
N LEU A 98 11.85 -10.70 -10.59
CA LEU A 98 10.90 -11.47 -11.40
C LEU A 98 9.90 -10.52 -12.09
N ARG A 99 9.40 -9.52 -11.36
CA ARG A 99 8.52 -8.48 -11.92
C ARG A 99 9.19 -7.71 -13.05
N ALA A 100 10.46 -7.35 -12.90
CA ALA A 100 11.25 -6.66 -13.92
C ALA A 100 11.49 -7.54 -15.15
N ALA A 101 11.67 -8.86 -14.95
CA ALA A 101 11.78 -9.81 -16.06
C ALA A 101 10.48 -9.90 -16.88
N VAL A 102 9.33 -9.87 -16.20
CA VAL A 102 8.00 -9.82 -16.85
C VAL A 102 7.82 -8.53 -17.66
N GLU A 103 8.19 -7.36 -17.13
CA GLU A 103 8.17 -6.10 -17.93
C GLU A 103 9.08 -6.17 -19.16
N ALA A 104 10.18 -6.93 -19.07
CA ALA A 104 11.08 -7.18 -20.20
C ALA A 104 10.57 -8.26 -21.18
N GLY A 105 9.34 -8.76 -20.99
CA GLY A 105 8.70 -9.75 -21.87
C GLY A 105 9.06 -11.21 -21.58
N ARG A 106 9.76 -11.50 -20.46
CA ARG A 106 10.10 -12.88 -20.06
C ARG A 106 8.99 -13.53 -19.24
N PHE A 107 7.85 -13.73 -19.89
CA PHE A 107 6.61 -14.23 -19.28
C PHE A 107 6.71 -15.69 -18.84
N ASP A 108 7.52 -16.49 -19.54
CA ASP A 108 7.78 -17.91 -19.30
C ASP A 108 8.45 -18.21 -17.95
N LEU A 109 9.02 -17.19 -17.29
CA LEU A 109 9.63 -17.32 -15.97
C LEU A 109 8.61 -17.36 -14.83
N VAL A 110 7.33 -17.07 -15.08
CA VAL A 110 6.29 -17.05 -14.06
C VAL A 110 5.52 -18.36 -14.08
N THR A 111 5.66 -19.14 -13.02
CA THR A 111 4.84 -20.34 -12.83
C THR A 111 3.49 -19.98 -12.22
N VAL A 112 2.48 -20.83 -12.45
CA VAL A 112 1.15 -20.70 -11.82
C VAL A 112 1.28 -20.59 -10.30
N ALA A 113 2.01 -21.52 -9.67
CA ALA A 113 2.21 -21.52 -8.22
C ALA A 113 2.87 -20.22 -7.71
N ARG A 114 3.82 -19.63 -8.46
CA ARG A 114 4.42 -18.36 -8.06
C ARG A 114 3.43 -17.20 -8.19
N ALA A 115 2.58 -17.20 -9.21
CA ALA A 115 1.54 -16.20 -9.42
C ALA A 115 0.47 -16.26 -8.32
N GLU A 116 0.01 -17.47 -7.97
CA GLU A 116 -0.91 -17.71 -6.85
C GLU A 116 -0.31 -17.23 -5.52
N GLN A 117 0.96 -17.58 -5.26
CA GLN A 117 1.67 -17.10 -4.08
C GLN A 117 1.78 -15.57 -4.05
N ALA A 118 1.98 -14.92 -5.21
CA ALA A 118 2.04 -13.46 -5.28
C ALA A 118 0.68 -12.82 -4.97
N LEU A 119 -0.42 -13.45 -5.40
CA LEU A 119 -1.77 -12.99 -5.08
C LEU A 119 -2.02 -13.07 -3.56
N VAL A 120 -1.71 -14.21 -2.93
CA VAL A 120 -1.84 -14.37 -1.47
C VAL A 120 -0.98 -13.35 -0.72
N GLU A 121 0.29 -13.18 -1.11
CA GLU A 121 1.19 -12.17 -0.53
C GLU A 121 0.62 -10.75 -0.65
N ALA A 122 -0.01 -10.42 -1.77
CA ALA A 122 -0.61 -9.11 -2.01
C ALA A 122 -1.89 -8.90 -1.19
N GLU A 123 -2.76 -9.90 -1.09
CA GLU A 123 -3.98 -9.87 -0.27
C GLU A 123 -3.64 -9.67 1.21
N ASP A 124 -2.74 -10.50 1.75
CA ASP A 124 -2.28 -10.40 3.13
C ASP A 124 -1.67 -9.03 3.42
N PHE A 125 -0.85 -8.51 2.50
CA PHE A 125 -0.23 -7.21 2.69
C PHE A 125 -1.25 -6.07 2.65
N VAL A 126 -2.22 -6.09 1.74
CA VAL A 126 -3.29 -5.08 1.64
C VAL A 126 -4.10 -5.05 2.93
N ASP A 127 -4.44 -6.22 3.50
CA ASP A 127 -5.19 -6.31 4.76
C ASP A 127 -4.37 -5.83 5.97
N VAL A 128 -3.07 -6.14 6.01
CA VAL A 128 -2.17 -5.59 7.02
C VAL A 128 -2.07 -4.06 6.91
N VAL A 129 -2.00 -3.51 5.69
CA VAL A 129 -1.96 -2.06 5.46
C VAL A 129 -3.25 -1.38 5.91
N ARG A 130 -4.42 -1.96 5.61
CA ARG A 130 -5.72 -1.45 6.09
C ARG A 130 -5.75 -1.40 7.60
N THR A 131 -5.38 -2.49 8.26
CA THR A 131 -5.31 -2.59 9.73
C THR A 131 -4.37 -1.53 10.32
N TYR A 132 -3.19 -1.36 9.71
CA TYR A 132 -2.21 -0.34 10.12
C TYR A 132 -2.80 1.08 10.02
N LEU A 133 -3.33 1.43 8.85
CA LEU A 133 -3.88 2.77 8.58
C LEU A 133 -5.08 3.07 9.47
N ASP A 134 -5.96 2.09 9.71
CA ASP A 134 -7.05 2.24 10.66
C ASP A 134 -6.49 2.59 12.04
N GLY A 135 -5.53 1.82 12.56
CA GLY A 135 -4.87 2.11 13.84
C GLY A 135 -4.32 3.54 13.93
N GLU A 136 -3.58 3.99 12.92
CA GLU A 136 -3.02 5.34 12.84
C GLU A 136 -4.09 6.44 12.81
N PHE A 137 -5.17 6.26 12.04
CA PHE A 137 -6.27 7.22 12.00
C PHE A 137 -7.06 7.28 13.32
N HIS A 138 -7.11 6.19 14.08
CA HIS A 138 -7.67 6.21 15.43
C HIS A 138 -6.75 6.94 16.42
N ALA A 139 -5.42 6.74 16.32
CA ALA A 139 -4.44 7.41 17.17
C ALA A 139 -4.42 8.94 16.96
N ALA A 140 -4.44 9.40 15.70
CA ALA A 140 -4.47 10.81 15.34
C ALA A 140 -5.74 11.56 15.82
N ARG A 141 -6.80 10.84 16.20
CA ARG A 141 -8.00 11.42 16.81
C ARG A 141 -7.90 11.58 18.33
N ALA A 142 -7.00 10.85 18.98
CA ALA A 142 -6.82 10.84 20.43
C ALA A 142 -5.78 11.87 20.91
N SER A 143 -4.93 12.37 19.99
CA SER A 143 -3.94 13.44 20.19
C SER A 143 -4.53 14.84 19.95
#